data_AF-A0A382R3I1-F1
#
_entry.id   AF-A0A382R3I1-F1
#
_cell.length_a   1.000
_cell.length_b   1.000
_cell.length_c   1.000
_cell.angle_alpha   90.00
_cell.angle_beta   90.00
_cell.angle_gamma   90.00
#
_symmetry.space_group_name_H-M   'P 1'
#
loop_
_entity.id
_entity.type
_entity.pdbx_description
1 polymer ?
#
loop_
_entity_poly.entity_id
_entity_poly.type
_entity_poly.pdbx_seq_one_letter_code
_entity_poly.pdbx_strand_id
1 'polypeptide(L)'
;MEDVAKWSIDDMVEVKLKEDDDFLKVKETLTRIGIASRREKKLYQSCHILHKQGKYYIVHFKELFALDGKPTNLSENDIERRNTVVNLLNEWDLVEIIDPDKAQPTVSIRQMKILPFSEKLEWDLQAKYSIGNVGIKSTSSVEAKGATEIDEKIFE
;
A
#
# COMPACT_ATOMS: atom_id res chain seq x y z
N MET A 1 11.65 19.73 2.45
CA MET A 1 12.33 18.63 3.15
C MET A 1 11.21 17.92 3.88
N GLU A 2 10.70 16.83 3.31
CA GLU A 2 9.63 16.07 3.98
C GLU A 2 10.22 15.41 5.21
N ASP A 3 9.61 15.69 6.37
CA ASP A 3 9.99 15.03 7.62
C ASP A 3 9.63 13.55 7.54
N VAL A 4 10.60 12.68 7.80
CA VAL A 4 10.38 11.24 7.89
C VAL A 4 9.52 10.96 9.11
N ALA A 5 8.36 10.33 8.90
CA ALA A 5 7.44 10.00 9.97
C ALA A 5 8.07 9.04 10.97
N LYS A 6 7.88 9.30 12.27
CA LYS A 6 8.21 8.32 13.32
C LYS A 6 7.18 7.20 13.25
N TRP A 7 7.63 5.99 13.00
CA TRP A 7 6.77 4.82 12.81
C TRP A 7 7.36 3.57 13.47
N SER A 8 6.48 2.72 13.98
CA SER A 8 6.79 1.43 14.61
C SER A 8 5.78 0.35 14.19
N ILE A 9 6.09 -0.91 14.50
CA ILE A 9 5.22 -2.06 14.20
C ILE A 9 3.84 -1.90 14.87
N ASP A 10 3.79 -1.25 16.03
CA ASP A 10 2.55 -1.01 16.78
C ASP A 10 1.60 -0.03 16.07
N ASP A 11 2.09 0.73 15.09
CA ASP A 11 1.31 1.70 14.31
C ASP A 11 0.61 1.06 13.10
N MET A 12 0.83 -0.24 12.82
CA MET A 12 0.10 -0.96 11.79
C MET A 12 -1.39 -1.08 12.12
N VAL A 13 -2.24 -1.03 11.10
CA VAL A 13 -3.69 -1.15 11.27
C VAL A 13 -4.10 -2.62 11.16
N GLU A 14 -4.44 -3.23 12.29
CA GLU A 14 -4.96 -4.58 12.36
C GLU A 14 -6.41 -4.62 11.85
N VAL A 15 -6.70 -5.62 11.01
CA VAL A 15 -8.02 -5.86 10.44
C VAL A 15 -8.43 -7.32 10.60
N LYS A 16 -9.74 -7.56 10.63
CA LYS A 16 -10.34 -8.89 10.51
C LYS A 16 -10.91 -9.11 9.12
N LEU A 17 -10.78 -10.34 8.64
CA LEU A 17 -11.47 -10.85 7.47
C LEU A 17 -12.65 -11.68 7.93
N LYS A 18 -13.76 -11.70 7.18
CA LYS A 18 -14.92 -12.52 7.51
C LYS A 18 -14.67 -13.98 7.19
N GLU A 19 -14.06 -14.23 6.03
CA GLU A 19 -13.71 -15.55 5.55
C GLU A 19 -12.24 -15.57 5.09
N ASP A 20 -11.58 -16.73 5.16
CA ASP A 20 -10.17 -16.86 4.74
C ASP A 20 -9.98 -16.53 3.25
N ASP A 21 -10.97 -16.84 2.41
CA ASP A 21 -10.95 -16.53 0.97
C ASP A 21 -11.04 -15.01 0.68
N ASP A 22 -11.48 -14.19 1.64
CA ASP A 22 -11.51 -12.73 1.49
C ASP A 22 -10.11 -12.14 1.42
N PHE A 23 -9.09 -12.86 1.87
CA PHE A 23 -7.70 -12.42 1.74
C PHE A 23 -7.34 -12.14 0.28
N LEU A 24 -7.72 -13.04 -0.64
CA LEU A 24 -7.45 -12.88 -2.07
C LEU A 24 -8.27 -11.73 -2.67
N LYS A 25 -9.51 -11.53 -2.20
CA LYS A 25 -10.37 -10.42 -2.64
C LYS A 25 -9.80 -9.07 -2.23
N VAL A 26 -9.37 -8.94 -0.96
CA VAL A 26 -8.73 -7.72 -0.45
C VAL A 26 -7.40 -7.47 -1.16
N LYS A 27 -6.58 -8.52 -1.32
CA LYS A 27 -5.30 -8.43 -2.04
C LYS A 27 -5.49 -7.95 -3.48
N GLU A 28 -6.47 -8.49 -4.21
CA GLU A 28 -6.79 -8.03 -5.57
C GLU A 28 -7.28 -6.58 -5.57
N THR A 29 -8.19 -6.24 -4.67
CA THR A 29 -8.77 -4.88 -4.57
C THR A 29 -7.68 -3.84 -4.34
N LEU A 30 -6.71 -4.13 -3.48
CA LEU A 30 -5.58 -3.25 -3.22
C LEU A 30 -4.71 -3.00 -4.46
N THR A 31 -4.60 -3.95 -5.40
CA THR A 31 -3.85 -3.73 -6.66
C THR A 31 -4.48 -2.67 -7.56
N ARG A 32 -5.77 -2.39 -7.36
CA ARG A 32 -6.54 -1.38 -8.10
C ARG A 32 -6.61 -0.03 -7.39
N ILE A 33 -5.85 0.14 -6.30
CA ILE A 33 -5.83 1.36 -5.50
C ILE A 33 -4.40 1.86 -5.32
N GLY A 34 -4.16 3.11 -5.71
CA GLY A 34 -2.88 3.74 -5.46
C GLY A 34 -2.67 5.02 -6.25
N ILE A 35 -1.43 5.25 -6.70
CA ILE A 35 -1.06 6.48 -7.42
C ILE A 35 -1.03 6.23 -8.92
N ALA A 36 -1.78 7.02 -9.66
CA ALA A 36 -1.84 6.90 -11.12
C ALA A 36 -0.81 7.81 -11.80
N SER A 37 -0.04 7.25 -12.72
CA SER A 37 0.62 8.02 -13.78
C SER A 37 -0.26 8.00 -15.02
N ARG A 38 -0.96 9.10 -15.28
CA ARG A 38 -1.91 9.19 -16.40
C ARG A 38 -1.22 9.14 -17.76
N ARG A 39 -0.05 9.76 -17.88
CA ARG A 39 0.78 9.76 -19.09
C ARG A 39 1.13 8.34 -19.54
N GLU A 40 1.47 7.48 -18.57
CA GLU A 40 1.92 6.12 -18.84
C GLU A 40 0.82 5.06 -18.66
N LYS A 41 -0.41 5.48 -18.30
CA LYS A 41 -1.51 4.59 -17.87
C LYS A 41 -1.07 3.53 -16.86
N LYS A 42 -0.23 3.93 -15.90
CA LYS A 42 0.24 3.06 -14.81
C LYS A 42 -0.48 3.37 -13.52
N LEU A 43 -0.82 2.33 -12.77
CA LEU A 43 -1.27 2.47 -11.39
C LEU A 43 -0.27 1.80 -10.45
N TYR A 44 0.35 2.59 -9.58
CA TYR A 44 1.27 2.11 -8.57
C TYR A 44 0.51 1.78 -7.29
N GLN A 45 0.45 0.51 -6.92
CA GLN A 45 -0.19 0.05 -5.68
C GLN A 45 0.45 0.70 -4.45
N SER A 46 -0.37 1.28 -3.58
CA SER A 46 0.10 1.95 -2.36
C SER A 46 0.09 1.03 -1.14
N CYS A 47 -0.99 0.28 -0.93
CA CYS A 47 -1.21 -0.51 0.28
C CYS A 47 -1.30 -2.01 -0.02
N HIS A 48 -0.96 -2.80 0.99
CA HIS A 48 -0.86 -4.25 0.93
C HIS A 48 -1.52 -4.85 2.16
N ILE A 49 -2.14 -6.02 1.98
CA ILE A 49 -2.58 -6.86 3.09
C ILE A 49 -1.43 -7.78 3.51
N LEU A 50 -1.05 -7.71 4.78
CA LEU A 50 -0.01 -8.51 5.41
C LEU A 50 -0.66 -9.52 6.36
N HIS A 51 -0.28 -10.79 6.25
CA HIS A 51 -0.65 -11.82 7.22
C HIS A 51 0.58 -12.14 8.10
N LYS A 52 0.46 -11.93 9.41
CA LYS A 52 1.55 -12.14 10.37
C LYS A 52 0.99 -12.70 11.67
N GLN A 53 1.51 -13.85 12.12
CA GLN A 53 1.15 -14.48 13.40
C GLN A 53 -0.37 -14.67 13.62
N GLY A 54 -1.10 -15.05 12.56
CA GLY A 54 -2.56 -15.27 12.63
C GLY A 54 -3.40 -13.99 12.58
N LYS A 55 -2.78 -12.84 12.32
CA LYS A 55 -3.44 -11.53 12.22
C LYS A 55 -3.23 -10.92 10.85
N TYR A 56 -4.21 -10.14 10.41
CA TYR A 56 -4.16 -9.40 9.15
C TYR A 56 -3.95 -7.92 9.41
N TYR A 57 -3.16 -7.29 8.56
CA TYR A 57 -2.85 -5.87 8.64
C TYR A 57 -2.95 -5.22 7.27
N ILE A 58 -3.42 -3.98 7.21
CA ILE A 58 -3.27 -3.15 6.01
C ILE A 58 -2.11 -2.19 6.24
N VAL A 59 -1.12 -2.24 5.35
CA VAL A 59 0.12 -1.48 5.46
C VAL A 59 0.48 -0.84 4.12
N HIS A 60 1.09 0.33 4.17
CA HIS A 60 1.70 1.01 3.04
C HIS A 60 2.99 0.28 2.63
N PHE A 61 3.34 0.28 1.34
CA PHE A 61 4.55 -0.40 0.85
C PHE A 61 5.84 0.14 1.49
N LYS A 62 5.85 1.42 1.93
CA LYS A 62 6.96 2.03 2.65
C LYS A 62 7.12 1.50 4.08
N GLU A 63 6.03 1.10 4.74
CA GLU A 63 6.07 0.40 6.04
C GLU A 63 6.69 -0.99 5.87
N LEU A 64 6.41 -1.69 4.76
CA LEU A 64 7.04 -2.96 4.43
C LEU A 64 8.57 -2.82 4.25
N PHE A 65 9.04 -1.74 3.63
CA PHE A 65 10.48 -1.45 3.58
C PHE A 65 11.08 -1.21 4.98
N ALA A 66 10.38 -0.49 5.86
CA ALA A 66 10.82 -0.32 7.25
C ALA A 66 10.89 -1.65 8.01
N LEU A 67 9.89 -2.54 7.84
CA LEU A 67 9.88 -3.88 8.44
C LEU A 67 11.06 -4.75 8.00
N ASP A 68 11.48 -4.60 6.75
CA ASP A 68 12.66 -5.27 6.18
C ASP A 68 14.00 -4.63 6.61
N GLY A 69 13.97 -3.52 7.35
CA GLY A 69 15.17 -2.75 7.69
C GLY A 69 15.80 -2.00 6.51
N LYS A 70 15.04 -1.81 5.42
CA LYS A 70 15.47 -1.05 4.24
C LYS A 70 15.24 0.45 4.46
N PRO A 71 16.06 1.33 3.85
CA PRO A 71 15.82 2.76 3.91
C PRO A 71 14.46 3.08 3.27
N THR A 72 13.68 3.92 3.94
CA THR A 72 12.36 4.36 3.49
C THR A 72 12.13 5.81 3.89
N ASN A 73 11.43 6.56 3.03
CA ASN A 73 11.00 7.93 3.29
C ASN A 73 9.49 7.95 3.60
N LEU A 74 9.08 7.13 4.56
CA LEU A 74 7.69 7.11 5.02
C LEU A 74 7.32 8.50 5.55
N SER A 75 6.29 9.10 4.96
CA SER A 75 5.74 10.40 5.36
C SER A 75 4.42 10.23 6.11
N GLU A 76 3.97 11.27 6.80
CA GLU A 76 2.62 11.29 7.40
C GLU A 76 1.52 11.10 6.34
N ASN A 77 1.70 11.69 5.15
CA ASN A 77 0.75 11.53 4.04
C ASN A 77 0.64 10.07 3.58
N ASP A 78 1.73 9.29 3.62
CA ASP A 78 1.66 7.85 3.32
C ASP A 78 0.81 7.09 4.35
N ILE A 79 0.91 7.46 5.63
CA ILE A 79 0.11 6.89 6.74
C ILE A 79 -1.36 7.30 6.57
N GLU A 80 -1.64 8.57 6.27
CA GLU A 80 -2.99 9.07 6.04
C GLU A 80 -3.65 8.42 4.81
N ARG A 81 -2.88 8.17 3.74
CA ARG A 81 -3.34 7.41 2.56
C ARG A 81 -3.69 5.96 2.92
N ARG A 82 -2.82 5.29 3.69
CA ARG A 82 -3.12 3.96 4.23
C ARG A 82 -4.43 3.99 4.99
N ASN A 83 -4.59 4.94 5.90
CA ASN A 83 -5.79 5.10 6.71
C ASN A 83 -7.05 5.30 5.85
N THR A 84 -7.00 6.15 4.82
CA THR A 84 -8.11 6.30 3.86
C THR A 84 -8.44 4.97 3.16
N VAL A 85 -7.41 4.22 2.72
CA VAL A 85 -7.61 2.90 2.10
C VAL A 85 -8.26 1.91 3.09
N VAL A 86 -7.81 1.86 4.34
CA VAL A 86 -8.42 0.96 5.34
C VAL A 86 -9.89 1.29 5.55
N ASN A 87 -10.23 2.58 5.73
CA ASN A 87 -11.61 3.00 5.92
C ASN A 87 -12.49 2.64 4.71
N LEU A 88 -11.99 2.80 3.48
CA LEU A 88 -12.71 2.38 2.26
C LEU A 88 -12.97 0.87 2.23
N LEU A 89 -11.98 0.05 2.58
CA LEU A 89 -12.16 -1.40 2.63
C LEU A 89 -13.20 -1.81 3.68
N ASN A 90 -13.23 -1.10 4.81
CA ASN A 90 -14.21 -1.31 5.88
C ASN A 90 -15.63 -0.87 5.44
N GLU A 91 -15.76 0.28 4.77
CA GLU A 91 -17.03 0.74 4.19
C GLU A 91 -17.59 -0.21 3.13
N TRP A 92 -16.73 -0.88 2.37
CA TRP A 92 -17.11 -1.91 1.39
C TRP A 92 -17.32 -3.29 2.02
N ASP A 93 -17.27 -3.38 3.35
CA ASP A 93 -17.51 -4.60 4.10
C ASP A 93 -16.54 -5.75 3.73
N LEU A 94 -15.34 -5.40 3.25
CA LEU A 94 -14.28 -6.34 2.89
C LEU A 94 -13.38 -6.69 4.08
N VAL A 95 -13.29 -5.78 5.05
CA VAL A 95 -12.51 -5.95 6.29
C VAL A 95 -13.25 -5.28 7.45
N GLU A 96 -12.95 -5.70 8.68
CA GLU A 96 -13.37 -5.00 9.90
C GLU A 96 -12.13 -4.44 10.61
N ILE A 97 -12.15 -3.15 10.95
CA ILE A 97 -11.03 -2.50 11.65
C ILE A 97 -11.07 -2.85 13.14
N ILE A 98 -9.96 -3.36 13.69
CA ILE A 98 -9.87 -3.70 15.12
C ILE A 98 -9.82 -2.45 16.01
N ASP A 99 -9.03 -1.46 15.59
CA ASP A 99 -8.80 -0.21 16.31
C ASP A 99 -9.00 0.97 15.34
N PRO A 100 -10.23 1.54 15.27
CA PRO A 100 -10.55 2.62 14.35
C PRO A 100 -9.71 3.88 14.54
N ASP A 101 -9.19 4.13 15.75
CA ASP A 101 -8.38 5.32 16.04
C ASP A 101 -7.03 5.26 15.30
N LYS A 102 -6.50 4.06 15.03
CA LYS A 102 -5.28 3.87 14.22
C LYS A 102 -5.50 4.11 12.73
N ALA A 103 -6.75 4.15 12.29
CA ALA A 103 -7.13 4.46 10.92
C ALA A 103 -7.46 5.95 10.74
N GLN A 104 -6.96 6.83 11.63
CA GLN A 104 -7.05 8.29 11.54
C GLN A 104 -5.69 8.95 11.81
N PRO A 105 -5.42 10.16 11.26
CA PRO A 105 -6.26 10.91 10.32
C PRO A 105 -6.25 10.30 8.91
N THR A 106 -7.15 10.80 8.05
CA THR A 106 -7.31 10.37 6.65
C THR A 106 -7.06 11.53 5.69
N VAL A 107 -6.67 11.20 4.45
CA VAL A 107 -6.61 12.17 3.34
C VAL A 107 -7.84 12.09 2.45
N SER A 108 -8.04 13.14 1.65
CA SER A 108 -9.04 13.14 0.58
C SER A 108 -8.77 12.03 -0.44
N ILE A 109 -9.83 11.27 -0.78
CA ILE A 109 -9.82 10.23 -1.82
C ILE A 109 -9.28 10.75 -3.16
N ARG A 110 -9.38 12.06 -3.45
CA ARG A 110 -8.85 12.68 -4.68
C ARG A 110 -7.34 12.53 -4.84
N GLN A 111 -6.60 12.31 -3.75
CA GLN A 111 -5.15 12.12 -3.81
C GLN A 111 -4.74 10.74 -4.35
N MET A 112 -5.69 9.83 -4.52
CA MET A 112 -5.48 8.44 -4.95
C MET A 112 -6.41 8.10 -6.12
N LYS A 113 -5.99 7.14 -6.94
CA LYS A 113 -6.81 6.57 -8.00
C LYS A 113 -7.33 5.20 -7.53
N ILE A 114 -8.62 5.02 -7.68
CA ILE A 114 -9.32 3.75 -7.50
C ILE A 114 -9.82 3.33 -8.88
N LEU A 115 -9.44 2.15 -9.34
CA LEU A 115 -9.91 1.59 -10.61
C LEU A 115 -11.08 0.63 -10.39
N PRO A 116 -12.20 0.80 -11.11
CA PRO A 116 -13.21 -0.24 -11.18
C PRO A 116 -12.63 -1.47 -11.88
N PHE A 117 -13.18 -2.64 -11.60
CA PHE A 117 -12.71 -3.89 -12.17
C PHE A 117 -12.73 -3.90 -13.72
N SER A 118 -13.70 -3.23 -14.33
CA SER A 118 -13.84 -3.10 -15.78
C SER A 118 -12.68 -2.35 -16.45
N GLU A 119 -12.09 -1.36 -15.77
CA GLU A 119 -10.98 -0.56 -16.31
C GLU A 119 -9.62 -1.22 -16.07
N LYS A 120 -9.55 -2.30 -15.27
CA LYS A 120 -8.28 -2.93 -14.85
C LYS A 120 -7.35 -3.27 -16.02
N LEU A 121 -7.90 -3.78 -17.13
CA LEU A 121 -7.12 -4.21 -18.29
C LEU A 121 -6.55 -3.05 -19.11
N GLU A 122 -7.04 -1.84 -18.89
CA GLU A 122 -6.55 -0.63 -19.56
C GLU A 122 -5.36 0.02 -18.86
N TRP A 123 -5.05 -0.44 -17.65
CA TRP A 123 -4.00 0.10 -16.80
C TRP A 123 -2.92 -0.93 -16.54
N ASP A 124 -1.67 -0.48 -16.57
CA ASP A 124 -0.53 -1.25 -16.13
C ASP A 124 -0.42 -1.18 -14.60
N LEU A 125 -0.83 -2.26 -13.92
CA LEU A 125 -0.84 -2.35 -12.45
C LEU A 125 0.54 -2.75 -11.93
N GLN A 126 1.18 -1.83 -11.22
CA GLN A 126 2.54 -1.95 -10.73
C GLN A 126 2.58 -2.07 -9.20
N ALA A 127 3.03 -3.22 -8.70
CA ALA A 127 3.27 -3.40 -7.27
C ALA A 127 4.71 -3.02 -6.92
N LYS A 128 4.89 -1.95 -6.12
CA LYS A 128 6.23 -1.50 -5.67
C LYS A 128 6.90 -2.46 -4.67
N TYR A 129 6.13 -3.39 -4.12
CA TYR A 129 6.61 -4.38 -3.17
C TYR A 129 5.97 -5.74 -3.45
N SER A 130 6.77 -6.80 -3.44
CA SER A 130 6.29 -8.19 -3.50
C SER A 130 6.47 -8.85 -2.13
N ILE A 131 5.36 -9.24 -1.51
CA ILE A 131 5.36 -9.98 -0.24
C ILE A 131 5.70 -11.45 -0.51
N GLY A 132 6.82 -11.91 0.05
CA GLY A 132 7.23 -13.31 0.03
C GLY A 132 8.60 -13.54 -0.61
N ASN A 133 9.49 -14.20 0.13
CA ASN A 133 10.78 -14.65 -0.36
C ASN A 133 10.59 -15.93 -1.18
N VAL A 134 10.16 -15.80 -2.44
CA VAL A 134 10.44 -16.86 -3.42
C VAL A 134 11.84 -16.57 -3.91
N GLY A 135 12.80 -17.42 -3.54
CA GLY A 135 14.19 -17.32 -3.96
C GLY A 135 14.35 -17.39 -5.48
N ILE A 136 14.05 -16.29 -6.16
CA ILE A 136 14.52 -16.02 -7.51
C ILE A 136 15.84 -15.31 -7.30
N LYS A 137 16.94 -16.01 -7.62
CA LYS A 137 18.29 -15.43 -7.63
C LYS A 137 18.21 -14.06 -8.30
N SER A 138 18.46 -13.01 -7.51
CA SER A 138 18.54 -11.64 -7.96
C SER A 138 19.63 -11.58 -9.02
N THR A 139 19.23 -11.56 -10.29
CA THR A 139 20.12 -11.18 -11.37
C THR A 139 20.42 -9.70 -11.21
N SER A 140 21.63 -9.46 -10.75
CA SER A 140 22.45 -8.28 -11.04
C SER A 140 22.02 -6.98 -10.37
N SER A 141 22.68 -6.71 -9.24
CA SER A 141 23.41 -5.47 -8.99
C SER A 141 23.25 -4.39 -10.06
N VAL A 142 22.12 -3.66 -10.00
CA VAL A 142 22.03 -2.27 -10.41
C VAL A 142 21.72 -1.52 -9.13
N GLU A 143 22.61 -0.59 -8.79
CA GLU A 143 22.63 0.17 -7.56
C GLU A 143 21.23 0.64 -7.14
N ALA A 144 20.80 0.24 -5.94
CA ALA A 144 19.61 0.73 -5.26
C ALA A 144 19.80 2.18 -4.76
N LYS A 145 20.27 3.07 -5.65
CA LYS A 145 20.33 4.51 -5.46
C LYS A 145 19.31 5.12 -6.42
N GLY A 146 18.07 5.29 -5.97
CA GLY A 146 17.05 6.03 -6.74
C GLY A 146 15.64 5.47 -6.70
N ALA A 147 15.38 4.29 -6.13
CA ALA A 147 14.03 3.71 -6.10
C ALA A 147 13.08 4.33 -5.04
N THR A 148 13.62 5.12 -4.11
CA THR A 148 12.87 5.77 -3.02
C THR A 148 12.43 7.20 -3.33
N GLU A 149 12.93 7.82 -4.39
CA GLU A 149 12.51 9.14 -4.85
C GLU A 149 11.62 8.99 -6.08
N ILE A 150 10.31 9.14 -5.86
CA ILE A 150 9.37 9.41 -6.95
C ILE A 150 9.52 10.89 -7.30
N ASP A 151 10.02 11.18 -8.51
CA ASP A 151 10.02 12.55 -9.03
C ASP A 151 8.57 13.06 -9.07
N GLU A 152 8.27 14.08 -8.26
CA GLU A 152 6.93 14.66 -8.16
C GLU A 152 6.40 15.14 -9.53
N LYS A 153 7.30 15.45 -10.48
CA LYS A 153 6.94 15.82 -11.86
C LYS A 153 6.36 14.68 -12.68
N ILE A 154 6.33 13.45 -12.16
CA ILE A 154 5.62 12.32 -12.78
C ILE A 154 4.10 12.43 -12.54
N PHE A 155 3.69 13.20 -11.51
CA PHE A 155 2.29 13.37 -11.13
C PHE A 155 1.66 14.69 -11.63
N GLU A 156 2.45 15.58 -12.26
CA GLU A 156 1.99 16.75 -13.02
C GLU A 156 1.52 16.39 -14.44
#